data_AF-A0AA89XF50-F1
#
_entry.id   AF-A0AA89XF50-F1
#
_cell.length_a   1.000
_cell.length_b   1.000
_cell.length_c   1.000
_cell.angle_alpha   90.00
_cell.angle_beta   90.00
_cell.angle_gamma   90.00
#
_symmetry.space_group_name_H-M   'P 1'
#
loop_
_entity.id
_entity.type
_entity.pdbx_description
1 polymer ?
#
loop_
_entity_poly.entity_id
_entity_poly.type
_entity_poly.pdbx_seq_one_letter_code
_entity_poly.pdbx_strand_id
1 'polypeptide(L)'
;MSDQHRLEHDIKTLIIEALGLEDISESDIGNEQTLFGEGLGLDSVDALELGLAIQKKYGIKIDADAKDTRNHFTNVASLAAFVTARQAA
;
A
#
# COMPACT_ATOMS: atom_id res chain seq x y z
N MET A 1 -17.54 9.80 6.52
CA MET A 1 -16.33 9.09 6.07
C MET A 1 -15.15 9.61 6.85
N SER A 2 -14.46 8.74 7.59
CA SER A 2 -13.22 9.05 8.31
C SER A 2 -12.06 9.21 7.34
N ASP A 3 -11.03 9.99 7.71
CA ASP A 3 -9.80 10.17 6.91
C ASP A 3 -9.15 8.84 6.53
N GLN A 4 -9.17 7.88 7.45
CA GLN A 4 -8.63 6.54 7.26
C GLN A 4 -9.26 5.79 6.08
N HIS A 5 -10.60 5.75 5.99
CA HIS A 5 -11.27 5.03 4.90
C HIS A 5 -10.99 5.66 3.53
N ARG A 6 -10.84 7.00 3.46
CA ARG A 6 -10.45 7.66 2.21
C ARG A 6 -9.04 7.25 1.78
N LEU A 7 -8.11 7.23 2.73
CA LEU A 7 -6.74 6.84 2.46
C LEU A 7 -6.62 5.37 2.03
N GLU A 8 -7.38 4.48 2.65
CA GLU A 8 -7.45 3.07 2.23
C GLU A 8 -7.94 2.92 0.78
N HIS A 9 -8.97 3.67 0.39
CA HIS A 9 -9.42 3.73 -1.02
C HIS A 9 -8.31 4.26 -1.93
N ASP A 10 -7.72 5.42 -1.60
CA ASP A 10 -6.66 6.03 -2.42
C ASP A 10 -5.43 5.11 -2.59
N ILE A 11 -5.15 4.27 -1.59
CA ILE A 11 -4.09 3.28 -1.61
C ILE A 11 -4.46 2.09 -2.49
N LYS A 12 -5.71 1.60 -2.44
CA LYS A 12 -6.17 0.54 -3.36
C LYS A 12 -6.09 0.99 -4.81
N THR A 13 -6.55 2.20 -5.11
CA THR A 13 -6.41 2.80 -6.44
C THR A 13 -4.93 2.87 -6.83
N LEU A 14 -4.06 3.32 -5.92
CA LEU A 14 -2.62 3.38 -6.17
C LEU A 14 -2.01 2.01 -6.47
N ILE A 15 -2.41 0.96 -5.75
CA ILE A 15 -1.92 -0.41 -5.99
C ILE A 15 -2.30 -0.87 -7.39
N ILE A 16 -3.56 -0.67 -7.79
CA ILE A 16 -4.06 -1.05 -9.11
C ILE A 16 -3.32 -0.29 -10.22
N GLU A 17 -3.19 1.03 -10.08
CA GLU A 17 -2.53 1.88 -11.07
C GLU A 17 -1.02 1.63 -11.16
N ALA A 18 -0.35 1.45 -10.03
CA ALA A 18 1.10 1.28 -9.98
C ALA A 18 1.54 -0.07 -10.55
N LEU A 19 0.73 -1.11 -10.35
CA LEU A 19 1.06 -2.49 -10.71
C LEU A 19 0.30 -2.98 -11.97
N GLY A 20 -0.53 -2.13 -12.58
CA GLY A 20 -1.26 -2.45 -13.80
C GLY A 20 -2.26 -3.61 -13.63
N LEU A 21 -2.98 -3.66 -12.50
CA LEU A 21 -3.92 -4.74 -12.19
C LEU A 21 -5.28 -4.52 -12.90
N GLU A 22 -5.31 -4.70 -14.23
CA GLU A 22 -6.45 -4.35 -15.09
C GLU A 22 -7.76 -5.09 -14.74
N ASP A 23 -7.68 -6.30 -14.18
CA ASP A 23 -8.82 -7.14 -13.82
C ASP A 23 -9.25 -7.00 -12.35
N ILE A 24 -8.63 -6.10 -11.58
CA ILE A 24 -8.86 -5.94 -10.14
C ILE A 24 -9.44 -4.55 -9.86
N SER A 25 -10.55 -4.51 -9.13
CA SER A 25 -11.16 -3.29 -8.63
C SER A 25 -10.81 -3.04 -7.16
N GLU A 26 -11.02 -1.81 -6.67
CA GLU A 26 -10.80 -1.48 -5.25
C GLU A 26 -11.65 -2.36 -4.31
N SER A 27 -12.81 -2.82 -4.75
CA SER A 27 -13.66 -3.74 -3.98
C SER A 27 -13.09 -5.16 -3.86
N ASP A 28 -12.21 -5.56 -4.76
CA ASP A 28 -11.59 -6.89 -4.74
C ASP A 28 -10.39 -6.95 -3.78
N ILE A 29 -9.88 -5.79 -3.35
CA ILE A 29 -8.78 -5.67 -2.41
C ILE A 29 -9.34 -5.45 -1.01
N GLY A 30 -9.20 -6.45 -0.14
CA GLY A 30 -9.58 -6.35 1.27
C GLY A 30 -8.62 -5.45 2.06
N ASN A 31 -9.13 -4.67 3.03
CA ASN A 31 -8.29 -3.79 3.84
C ASN A 31 -7.22 -4.55 4.65
N GLU A 32 -7.58 -5.73 5.15
CA GLU A 32 -6.71 -6.61 5.94
C GLU A 32 -6.12 -7.76 5.11
N GLN A 33 -6.43 -7.82 3.80
CA GLN A 33 -5.89 -8.84 2.90
C GLN A 33 -4.38 -8.65 2.74
N THR A 34 -3.63 -9.73 2.88
CA THR A 34 -2.20 -9.71 2.61
C THR A 34 -1.95 -9.28 1.16
N LEU A 35 -1.03 -8.35 0.91
CA LEU A 35 -0.72 -7.94 -0.47
C LEU A 35 0.20 -8.97 -1.16
N PHE A 36 1.16 -9.51 -0.42
CA PHE A 36 2.17 -10.42 -0.98
C PHE A 36 1.82 -11.90 -0.80
N GLY A 37 2.35 -12.75 -1.68
CA GLY A 37 2.20 -14.20 -1.57
C GLY A 37 0.75 -14.67 -1.75
N GLU A 38 0.18 -15.38 -0.78
CA GLU A 38 -1.15 -16.00 -0.91
C GLU A 38 -2.33 -15.01 -0.93
N GLY A 39 -2.10 -13.72 -0.70
CA GLY A 39 -3.17 -12.72 -0.71
C GLY A 39 -3.43 -12.12 -2.08
N LEU A 40 -3.01 -10.88 -2.35
CA LEU A 40 -3.15 -10.26 -3.69
C LEU A 40 -2.19 -10.87 -4.72
N GLY A 41 -1.26 -11.73 -4.30
CA GLY A 41 -0.34 -12.41 -5.24
C GLY A 41 0.92 -11.62 -5.57
N LEU A 42 1.14 -10.47 -4.92
CA LEU A 42 2.27 -9.60 -5.28
C LEU A 42 3.61 -10.26 -4.95
N ASP A 43 4.60 -9.99 -5.80
CA ASP A 43 5.96 -10.45 -5.63
C ASP A 43 6.90 -9.34 -5.09
N SER A 44 8.21 -9.63 -5.07
CA SER A 44 9.21 -8.67 -4.59
C SER A 44 9.45 -7.48 -5.53
N VAL A 45 9.18 -7.63 -6.83
CA VAL A 45 9.30 -6.55 -7.82
C VAL A 45 8.12 -5.60 -7.64
N ASP A 46 6.91 -6.14 -7.49
CA ASP A 46 5.70 -5.36 -7.20
C ASP A 46 5.85 -4.57 -5.90
N ALA A 47 6.47 -5.16 -4.87
CA ALA A 47 6.74 -4.48 -3.61
C ALA A 47 7.57 -3.20 -3.80
N LEU A 48 8.57 -3.27 -4.67
CA LEU A 48 9.46 -2.14 -4.98
C LEU A 48 8.71 -1.06 -5.75
N GLU A 49 7.92 -1.44 -6.75
CA GLU A 49 7.11 -0.51 -7.53
C GLU A 49 6.07 0.21 -6.68
N LEU A 50 5.35 -0.54 -5.82
CA LEU A 50 4.40 0.01 -4.86
C LEU A 50 5.09 0.97 -3.88
N GLY A 51 6.27 0.59 -3.35
CA GLY A 51 7.05 1.46 -2.48
C GLY A 51 7.43 2.78 -3.14
N LEU A 52 7.90 2.73 -4.40
CA LEU A 52 8.21 3.92 -5.18
C LEU A 52 6.97 4.78 -5.46
N ALA A 53 5.83 4.15 -5.75
CA ALA A 53 4.57 4.84 -6.00
C ALA A 53 4.08 5.60 -4.76
N ILE A 54 4.16 4.99 -3.58
CA ILE A 54 3.83 5.64 -2.30
C ILE A 54 4.79 6.80 -2.02
N GLN A 55 6.09 6.60 -2.20
CA GLN A 55 7.08 7.65 -2.01
C GLN A 55 6.80 8.87 -2.91
N LYS A 56 6.43 8.63 -4.17
CA LYS A 56 6.09 9.71 -5.12
C LYS A 56 4.77 10.39 -4.78
N LYS A 57 3.71 9.63 -4.45
CA LYS A 57 2.36 10.16 -4.21
C LYS A 57 2.25 10.92 -2.88
N TYR A 58 2.89 10.41 -1.82
CA TYR A 58 2.77 10.96 -0.47
C TYR A 58 4.02 11.69 0.03
N GLY A 59 5.12 11.69 -0.75
CA GLY A 59 6.37 12.35 -0.35
C GLY A 59 7.10 11.67 0.82
N ILE A 60 6.78 10.41 1.11
CA ILE A 60 7.31 9.67 2.26
C ILE A 60 8.57 8.91 1.87
N LYS A 61 9.65 9.03 2.66
CA LYS A 61 10.82 8.18 2.50
C LYS A 61 10.55 6.80 3.08
N ILE A 62 10.68 5.77 2.25
CA ILE A 62 10.59 4.37 2.65
C ILE A 62 12.01 3.81 2.72
N ASP A 63 12.39 3.31 3.89
CA ASP A 63 13.65 2.62 4.11
C ASP A 63 13.41 1.12 3.95
N ALA A 64 13.80 0.56 2.81
CA ALA A 64 13.58 -0.87 2.51
C ALA A 64 14.36 -1.81 3.44
N ASP A 65 15.42 -1.32 4.10
CA ASP A 65 16.25 -2.11 5.01
C ASP A 65 15.73 -2.07 6.45
N ALA A 66 14.79 -1.17 6.76
CA ALA A 66 14.16 -1.11 8.07
C ALA A 66 13.23 -2.31 8.27
N LYS A 67 13.45 -3.06 9.36
CA LYS A 67 12.65 -4.24 9.72
C LYS A 67 11.15 -3.97 9.79
N ASP A 68 10.75 -2.76 10.19
CA ASP A 68 9.35 -2.36 10.29
C ASP A 68 8.69 -2.06 8.94
N THR A 69 9.47 -1.76 7.89
CA THR A 69 8.91 -1.48 6.55
C THR A 69 8.11 -2.67 6.02
N ARG A 70 8.56 -3.91 6.27
CA ARG A 70 7.79 -5.10 5.88
C ARG A 70 6.43 -5.20 6.56
N ASN A 71 6.34 -4.81 7.83
CA ASN A 71 5.08 -4.83 8.59
C ASN A 71 4.10 -3.79 8.04
N HIS A 72 4.60 -2.62 7.64
CA HIS A 72 3.77 -1.57 7.05
C HIS A 72 3.19 -1.95 5.68
N PHE A 73 3.88 -2.81 4.94
CA PHE A 73 3.49 -3.23 3.59
C PHE A 73 2.63 -4.49 3.55
N THR A 74 2.23 -5.04 4.69
CA THR A 74 1.52 -6.33 4.73
C THR A 74 0.12 -6.27 4.09
N ASN A 75 -0.65 -5.22 4.37
CA ASN A 75 -2.02 -5.02 3.87
C ASN A 75 -2.34 -3.52 3.73
N VAL A 76 -3.47 -3.20 3.11
CA VAL A 76 -3.89 -1.80 2.86
C VAL A 76 -4.06 -1.01 4.16
N ALA A 77 -4.61 -1.61 5.21
CA ALA A 77 -4.82 -0.95 6.49
C ALA A 77 -3.49 -0.54 7.15
N SER A 78 -2.49 -1.43 7.16
CA SER A 78 -1.13 -1.15 7.64
C SER A 78 -0.45 -0.05 6.83
N LEU A 79 -0.66 -0.05 5.51
CA LEU A 79 -0.11 0.95 4.60
C LEU A 79 -0.72 2.33 4.89
N ALA A 80 -2.04 2.40 5.05
CA ALA A 80 -2.76 3.62 5.40
C ALA A 80 -2.34 4.17 6.76
N ALA A 81 -2.18 3.30 7.76
CA ALA A 81 -1.68 3.68 9.07
C ALA A 81 -0.25 4.25 8.99
N PHE A 82 0.63 3.63 8.19
CA PHE A 82 1.99 4.11 7.96
C PHE A 82 2.00 5.50 7.28
N VAL A 83 1.22 5.66 6.21
CA VAL A 83 1.11 6.94 5.49
C VAL A 83 0.57 8.04 6.40
N THR A 84 -0.45 7.74 7.21
CA THR A 84 -1.02 8.68 8.18
C THR A 84 0.01 9.10 9.23
N ALA A 85 0.73 8.14 9.81
CA ALA A 85 1.75 8.42 10.83
C ALA A 85 2.90 9.29 10.28
N ARG A 86 3.25 9.15 9.00
CA ARG A 86 4.30 9.91 8.35
C ARG A 86 3.88 11.31 7.92
N GLN A 87 2.60 11.53 7.61
CA GLN A 87 2.07 12.86 7.29
C GLN A 87 1.77 13.72 8.53
N ALA A 88 1.57 13.07 9.69
CA ALA A 88 1.37 13.75 10.96
C ALA A 88 2.67 14.16 11.68
N ALA A 89 3.83 13.76 11.14
CA ALA A 89 5.17 13.99 11.70
C ALA A 89 5.88 15.16 11.01
#